data_AF-A0A814YP12-F1
#
_entry.id   AF-A0A814YP12-F1
#
_cell.length_a   1.000
_cell.length_b   1.000
_cell.length_c   1.000
_cell.angle_alpha   90.00
_cell.angle_beta   90.00
_cell.angle_gamma   90.00
#
_symmetry.space_group_name_H-M   'P 1'
#
loop_
_entity.id
_entity.type
_entity.pdbx_description
1 polymer ?
#
loop_
_entity_poly.entity_id
_entity_poly.type
_entity_poly.pdbx_seq_one_letter_code
_entity_poly.pdbx_strand_id
1 'polypeptide(L)'
;VMALCLMYLTDTESTVELATNTSLTRLLRLQTQLATGIIENLNDEQITNEQEKIANDDTIQSLSGNLEPRCLVPFIEKATEIVADVRAVGSVVVCNVLCKIFDSRHGELADQIDYIFGIMLNKYNQITNEDVLRALRAAFKQLSLSCSTRVFSTLMNFGVPFTKNLVTIIHDLADNRPLTEAVLAQIMECWSRSLPYEEKDSQRYATAQPLMALYLLNEWFQSERICDLGEYAFPRLFTALFIRMASHVDTLPPQNVPPLRRITPPTGSSRRDSTASNASNVTTASTSTTNTSSAKKPSSRMGLFDSKSSRSSTKASSTAEQQQTNAGPSNNELKKIEPWRLSNDCMMHFLKVYNCQSDVNNTVPWDKMAKFDTADSALEALAQGLSHCSHVTQKQLNTIIELLGFK
;
A
#
# COMPACT_ATOMS: atom_id res chain seq x y z
N VAL A 1 -16.41 15.39 -25.25
CA VAL A 1 -16.21 14.90 -23.86
C VAL A 1 -14.77 15.09 -23.36
N MET A 2 -13.72 14.53 -24.00
CA MET A 2 -12.31 14.92 -23.68
C MET A 2 -12.09 16.43 -23.77
N ALA A 3 -12.69 17.04 -24.80
CA ALA A 3 -12.82 18.47 -24.97
C ALA A 3 -13.42 19.22 -23.78
N LEU A 4 -14.48 18.67 -23.20
CA LEU A 4 -15.19 19.23 -22.04
C LEU A 4 -14.37 19.02 -20.77
N CYS A 5 -13.72 17.86 -20.58
CA CYS A 5 -12.77 17.65 -19.49
C CYS A 5 -11.59 18.63 -19.58
N LEU A 6 -11.06 18.88 -20.79
CA LEU A 6 -9.96 19.83 -21.01
C LEU A 6 -10.42 21.29 -20.88
N MET A 7 -11.65 21.64 -21.28
CA MET A 7 -12.22 22.96 -21.01
C MET A 7 -12.46 23.16 -19.51
N TYR A 8 -12.99 22.18 -18.79
CA TYR A 8 -13.20 22.25 -17.34
C TYR A 8 -11.88 22.27 -16.54
N LEU A 9 -10.81 21.70 -17.12
CA LEU A 9 -9.43 21.85 -16.63
C LEU A 9 -8.89 23.26 -16.83
N THR A 10 -9.34 23.99 -17.86
CA THR A 10 -8.92 25.38 -18.15
C THR A 10 -9.81 26.45 -17.53
N ASP A 11 -11.07 26.14 -17.22
CA ASP A 11 -12.11 27.10 -16.79
C ASP A 11 -12.10 27.36 -15.27
N THR A 12 -11.23 26.69 -14.50
CA THR A 12 -10.94 27.13 -13.14
C THR A 12 -9.99 28.32 -13.18
N GLU A 13 -10.49 29.50 -12.79
CA GLU A 13 -9.86 30.83 -12.77
C GLU A 13 -8.48 30.93 -12.07
N SER A 14 -7.90 29.83 -11.59
CA SER A 14 -6.57 29.79 -10.96
C SER A 14 -5.40 29.55 -11.94
N THR A 15 -5.65 29.40 -13.24
CA THR A 15 -4.59 29.10 -14.23
C THR A 15 -3.83 30.32 -14.77
N VAL A 16 -4.18 31.54 -14.34
CA VAL A 16 -3.57 32.77 -14.89
C VAL A 16 -2.12 32.98 -14.41
N GLU A 17 -1.70 32.43 -13.26
CA GLU A 17 -0.31 32.59 -12.78
C GLU A 17 0.65 31.47 -13.22
N LEU A 18 0.16 30.36 -13.79
CA LEU A 18 1.00 29.27 -14.32
C LEU A 18 1.23 29.37 -15.84
N ALA A 19 0.95 30.54 -16.43
CA ALA A 19 0.93 30.78 -17.87
C ALA A 19 2.18 31.52 -18.40
N THR A 20 3.34 31.43 -17.75
CA THR A 20 4.61 31.88 -18.35
C THR A 20 5.27 30.81 -19.23
N ASN A 21 4.71 29.60 -19.26
CA ASN A 21 5.27 28.48 -20.00
C ASN A 21 4.63 28.37 -21.39
N THR A 22 5.31 28.90 -22.40
CA THR A 22 4.83 28.97 -23.80
C THR A 22 4.46 27.60 -24.37
N SER A 23 5.06 26.53 -23.84
CA SER A 23 4.75 25.14 -24.19
C SER A 23 3.39 24.69 -23.67
N LEU A 24 3.01 25.09 -22.44
CA LEU A 24 1.74 24.72 -21.82
C LEU A 24 0.58 25.47 -22.49
N THR A 25 0.77 26.74 -22.85
CA THR A 25 -0.23 27.52 -23.61
C THR A 25 -0.42 27.01 -25.04
N ARG A 26 0.66 26.52 -25.69
CA ARG A 26 0.57 25.89 -27.02
C ARG A 26 -0.11 24.52 -26.95
N LEU A 27 0.19 23.73 -25.92
CA LEU A 27 -0.39 22.42 -25.70
C LEU A 27 -1.87 22.55 -25.35
N LEU A 28 -2.24 23.52 -24.52
CA LEU A 28 -3.62 23.93 -24.26
C LEU A 28 -4.33 24.41 -25.53
N ARG A 29 -3.72 25.27 -26.37
CA ARG A 29 -4.33 25.71 -27.64
C ARG A 29 -4.56 24.57 -28.64
N LEU A 30 -3.58 23.68 -28.81
CA LEU A 30 -3.72 22.51 -29.68
C LEU A 30 -4.78 21.54 -29.13
N GLN A 31 -4.85 21.39 -27.80
CA GLN A 31 -5.87 20.59 -27.12
C GLN A 31 -7.27 21.20 -27.22
N THR A 32 -7.42 22.52 -27.11
CA THR A 32 -8.69 23.22 -27.31
C THR A 32 -9.13 23.13 -28.78
N GLN A 33 -8.22 23.22 -29.75
CA GLN A 33 -8.57 23.06 -31.17
C GLN A 33 -9.00 21.64 -31.53
N LEU A 34 -8.33 20.61 -30.98
CA LEU A 34 -8.74 19.21 -31.14
C LEU A 34 -10.10 18.95 -30.47
N ALA A 35 -10.32 19.61 -29.34
CA ALA A 35 -11.54 19.55 -28.55
C ALA A 35 -12.75 20.16 -29.26
N THR A 36 -12.61 21.35 -29.86
CA THR A 36 -13.69 22.05 -30.57
C THR A 36 -14.07 21.34 -31.87
N GLY A 37 -13.10 20.79 -32.61
CA GLY A 37 -13.37 20.07 -33.87
C GLY A 37 -14.16 18.77 -33.71
N ILE A 38 -14.15 18.16 -32.53
CA ILE A 38 -14.91 16.93 -32.22
C ILE A 38 -16.34 17.26 -31.71
N ILE A 39 -16.56 18.47 -31.17
CA ILE A 39 -17.84 18.88 -30.57
C ILE A 39 -18.91 19.21 -31.62
N GLU A 40 -18.54 19.69 -32.81
CA GLU A 40 -19.53 20.16 -33.80
C GLU A 40 -20.29 19.04 -34.54
N ASN A 41 -20.00 17.76 -34.29
CA ASN A 41 -20.47 16.66 -35.15
C ASN A 41 -21.20 15.46 -34.49
N LEU A 42 -21.61 15.49 -33.22
CA LEU A 42 -22.14 14.27 -32.58
C LEU A 42 -23.48 14.46 -31.83
N ASN A 43 -24.52 13.79 -32.35
CA ASN A 43 -25.84 13.58 -31.72
C ASN A 43 -25.79 12.44 -30.67
N ASP A 44 -26.65 12.54 -29.65
CA ASP A 44 -26.60 11.77 -28.39
C ASP A 44 -26.76 10.23 -28.48
N GLU A 45 -27.22 9.66 -29.60
CA GLU A 45 -27.56 8.22 -29.68
C GLU A 45 -26.49 7.30 -30.33
N GLN A 46 -25.47 7.84 -31.00
CA GLN A 46 -24.37 7.02 -31.58
C GLN A 46 -23.14 6.89 -30.66
N ILE A 47 -23.22 7.45 -29.45
CA ILE A 47 -22.08 7.72 -28.56
C ILE A 47 -21.50 6.46 -27.90
N THR A 48 -22.28 5.42 -27.65
CA THR A 48 -21.83 4.29 -26.81
C THR A 48 -20.89 3.32 -27.50
N ASN A 49 -21.06 3.02 -28.79
CA ASN A 49 -20.24 2.02 -29.50
C ASN A 49 -19.06 2.63 -30.27
N GLU A 50 -19.13 3.91 -30.65
CA GLU A 50 -18.02 4.58 -31.34
C GLU A 50 -17.10 5.36 -30.40
N GLN A 51 -17.53 5.85 -29.23
CA GLN A 51 -16.61 6.57 -28.30
C GLN A 51 -15.67 5.65 -27.52
N GLU A 52 -16.04 4.38 -27.31
CA GLU A 52 -15.12 3.34 -26.83
C GLU A 52 -14.01 3.05 -27.86
N LYS A 53 -14.29 3.35 -29.14
CA LYS A 53 -13.36 3.20 -30.28
C LYS A 53 -12.62 4.50 -30.65
N ILE A 54 -13.19 5.68 -30.35
CA ILE A 54 -12.68 7.03 -30.64
C ILE A 54 -11.88 7.63 -29.47
N ALA A 55 -11.88 6.99 -28.29
CA ALA A 55 -10.76 7.07 -27.36
C ALA A 55 -9.54 6.38 -27.99
N ASN A 56 -9.07 6.88 -29.14
CA ASN A 56 -7.93 6.37 -29.88
C ASN A 56 -6.78 6.22 -28.89
N ASP A 57 -6.29 4.99 -28.75
CA ASP A 57 -5.17 4.69 -27.85
C ASP A 57 -4.00 5.65 -28.16
N ASP A 58 -3.83 6.02 -29.43
CA ASP A 58 -2.86 7.00 -29.91
C ASP A 58 -3.03 8.42 -29.35
N THR A 59 -4.26 8.94 -29.22
CA THR A 59 -4.45 10.29 -28.65
C THR A 59 -4.22 10.28 -27.15
N ILE A 60 -4.71 9.26 -26.44
CA ILE A 60 -4.46 9.11 -25.01
C ILE A 60 -2.96 8.92 -24.74
N GLN A 61 -2.29 8.12 -25.56
CA GLN A 61 -0.85 7.88 -25.51
C GLN A 61 -0.05 9.15 -25.81
N SER A 62 -0.47 9.95 -26.80
CA SER A 62 0.17 11.23 -27.10
C SER A 62 0.01 12.23 -25.94
N LEU A 63 -1.14 12.20 -25.24
CA LEU A 63 -1.42 13.10 -24.13
C LEU A 63 -0.61 12.72 -22.89
N SER A 64 -0.52 11.43 -22.57
CA SER A 64 0.29 10.93 -21.45
C SER A 64 1.79 11.20 -21.67
N GLY A 65 2.28 11.04 -22.91
CA GLY A 65 3.68 11.24 -23.26
C GLY A 65 4.14 12.71 -23.30
N ASN A 66 3.25 13.65 -23.61
CA ASN A 66 3.62 15.07 -23.77
C ASN A 66 3.54 15.91 -22.49
N LEU A 67 3.01 15.36 -21.40
CA LEU A 67 2.93 16.07 -20.12
C LEU A 67 4.32 16.24 -19.49
N GLU A 68 4.66 17.43 -19.02
CA GLU A 68 5.93 17.61 -18.32
C GLU A 68 5.91 16.89 -16.95
N PRO A 69 7.01 16.26 -16.48
CA PRO A 69 7.05 15.54 -15.20
C PRO A 69 6.47 16.31 -14.01
N ARG A 70 6.80 17.61 -13.91
CA ARG A 70 6.30 18.50 -12.83
C ARG A 70 4.79 18.73 -12.85
N CYS A 71 4.14 18.48 -13.98
CA CYS A 71 2.70 18.67 -14.17
C CYS A 71 1.89 17.39 -13.93
N LEU A 72 2.54 16.23 -13.78
CA LEU A 72 1.84 14.95 -13.66
C LEU A 72 0.92 14.87 -12.44
N VAL A 73 1.44 15.19 -11.25
CA VAL A 73 0.62 15.07 -10.02
C VAL A 73 -0.50 16.12 -9.96
N PRO A 74 -0.27 17.40 -10.26
CA PRO A 74 -1.36 18.37 -10.39
C PRO A 74 -2.42 17.94 -11.43
N PHE A 75 -1.99 17.34 -12.54
CA PHE A 75 -2.91 16.78 -13.52
C PHE A 75 -3.74 15.63 -12.94
N ILE A 76 -3.10 14.67 -12.25
CA ILE A 76 -3.79 13.53 -11.62
C ILE A 76 -4.79 14.00 -10.56
N GLU A 77 -4.42 14.98 -9.72
CA GLU A 77 -5.32 15.59 -8.74
C GLU A 77 -6.58 16.14 -9.40
N LYS A 78 -6.37 16.96 -10.43
CA LYS A 78 -7.47 17.62 -11.11
C LYS A 78 -8.32 16.64 -11.92
N ALA A 79 -7.70 15.65 -12.56
CA ALA A 79 -8.39 14.54 -13.21
C ALA A 79 -9.26 13.77 -12.21
N THR A 80 -8.73 13.45 -11.03
CA THR A 80 -9.47 12.73 -9.98
C THR A 80 -10.62 13.59 -9.41
N GLU A 81 -10.45 14.90 -9.34
CA GLU A 81 -11.54 15.82 -8.97
C GLU A 81 -12.69 15.79 -9.99
N ILE A 82 -12.35 15.85 -11.29
CA ILE A 82 -13.30 15.82 -12.40
C ILE A 82 -14.09 14.50 -12.43
N VAL A 83 -13.45 13.37 -12.10
CA VAL A 83 -14.10 12.05 -12.03
C VAL A 83 -15.33 12.08 -11.11
N ALA A 84 -15.33 12.90 -10.05
CA ALA A 84 -16.44 13.04 -9.11
C ALA A 84 -17.54 14.03 -9.55
N ASP A 85 -17.26 14.94 -10.49
CA ASP A 85 -18.16 16.05 -10.88
C ASP A 85 -18.86 15.81 -12.24
N VAL A 86 -18.22 15.06 -13.16
CA VAL A 86 -18.70 14.93 -14.54
C VAL A 86 -19.74 13.82 -14.71
N ARG A 87 -20.60 13.97 -15.74
CA ARG A 87 -21.47 12.89 -16.24
C ARG A 87 -20.65 11.61 -16.45
N ALA A 88 -21.26 10.44 -16.17
CA ALA A 88 -20.57 9.14 -16.11
C ALA A 88 -19.60 8.86 -17.27
N VAL A 89 -19.99 9.15 -18.51
CA VAL A 89 -19.16 8.90 -19.71
C VAL A 89 -17.84 9.66 -19.69
N GLY A 90 -17.83 10.92 -19.24
CA GLY A 90 -16.60 11.71 -19.15
C GLY A 90 -15.65 11.21 -18.07
N SER A 91 -16.18 10.83 -16.92
CA SER A 91 -15.38 10.29 -15.81
C SER A 91 -14.72 8.96 -16.18
N VAL A 92 -15.38 8.09 -16.96
CA VAL A 92 -14.78 6.84 -17.47
C VAL A 92 -13.58 7.11 -18.37
N VAL A 93 -13.70 8.08 -19.30
CA VAL A 93 -12.58 8.46 -20.18
C VAL A 93 -11.40 9.01 -19.38
N VAL A 94 -11.66 9.84 -18.36
CA VAL A 94 -10.60 10.37 -17.48
C VAL A 94 -9.91 9.24 -16.72
N CYS A 95 -10.64 8.26 -16.20
CA CYS A 95 -10.05 7.07 -15.56
C CYS A 95 -9.15 6.28 -16.53
N ASN A 96 -9.53 6.15 -17.80
CA ASN A 96 -8.69 5.48 -18.80
C ASN A 96 -7.39 6.25 -19.09
N VAL A 97 -7.44 7.58 -19.12
CA VAL A 97 -6.24 8.41 -19.22
C VAL A 97 -5.33 8.20 -17.99
N LEU A 98 -5.90 8.14 -16.79
CA LEU A 98 -5.16 7.83 -15.57
C LEU A 98 -4.47 6.46 -15.64
N CYS A 99 -5.18 5.43 -16.11
CA CYS A 99 -4.59 4.10 -16.34
C CYS A 99 -3.34 4.20 -17.22
N LYS A 100 -3.43 4.89 -18.37
CA LYS A 100 -2.30 5.03 -19.30
C LYS A 100 -1.14 5.82 -18.72
N ILE A 101 -1.41 6.84 -17.90
CA ILE A 101 -0.36 7.58 -17.18
C ILE A 101 0.35 6.66 -16.18
N PHE A 102 -0.39 5.86 -15.41
CA PHE A 102 0.20 4.92 -14.46
C PHE A 102 1.02 3.85 -15.17
N ASP A 103 0.55 3.33 -16.29
CA ASP A 103 1.31 2.35 -17.08
C ASP A 103 2.62 2.92 -17.62
N SER A 104 2.54 4.07 -18.32
CA SER A 104 3.69 4.61 -19.06
C SER A 104 4.66 5.43 -18.22
N ARG A 105 4.22 6.02 -17.10
CA ARG A 105 4.98 7.03 -16.35
C ARG A 105 5.04 6.79 -14.85
N HIS A 106 4.79 5.56 -14.39
CA HIS A 106 4.87 5.19 -12.98
C HIS A 106 6.21 5.54 -12.31
N GLY A 107 7.33 5.46 -13.04
CA GLY A 107 8.66 5.78 -12.50
C GLY A 107 8.78 7.22 -11.99
N GLU A 108 8.10 8.17 -12.63
CA GLU A 108 8.08 9.59 -12.24
C GLU A 108 7.15 9.85 -11.05
N LEU A 109 6.20 8.95 -10.81
CA LEU A 109 5.18 9.05 -9.76
C LEU A 109 5.58 8.33 -8.47
N ALA A 110 6.66 7.54 -8.49
CA ALA A 110 7.00 6.58 -7.45
C ALA A 110 7.08 7.16 -6.02
N ASP A 111 7.53 8.41 -5.88
CA ASP A 111 7.66 9.08 -4.57
C ASP A 111 6.35 9.74 -4.08
N GLN A 112 5.34 9.81 -4.95
CA GLN A 112 4.06 10.47 -4.68
C GLN A 112 2.89 9.48 -4.62
N ILE A 113 3.16 8.17 -4.66
CA ILE A 113 2.13 7.11 -4.69
C ILE A 113 1.22 7.16 -3.46
N ASP A 114 1.78 7.35 -2.26
CA ASP A 114 0.98 7.45 -1.03
C ASP A 114 -0.08 8.56 -1.15
N TYR A 115 0.32 9.69 -1.72
CA TYR A 115 -0.55 10.85 -1.92
C TYR A 115 -1.58 10.61 -3.02
N ILE A 116 -1.14 10.12 -4.19
CA ILE A 116 -2.01 9.82 -5.35
C ILE A 116 -3.07 8.78 -4.99
N PHE A 117 -2.67 7.71 -4.30
CA PHE A 117 -3.60 6.69 -3.84
C PHE A 117 -4.64 7.28 -2.88
N GLY A 118 -4.20 8.17 -1.99
CA GLY A 118 -5.06 8.87 -1.03
C GLY A 118 -6.13 9.75 -1.67
N ILE A 119 -5.74 10.58 -2.65
CA ILE A 119 -6.70 11.45 -3.36
C ILE A 119 -7.71 10.63 -4.17
N MET A 120 -7.25 9.56 -4.82
CA MET A 120 -8.13 8.65 -5.57
C MET A 120 -9.09 7.95 -4.63
N LEU A 121 -8.64 7.46 -3.48
CA LEU A 121 -9.49 6.76 -2.51
C LEU A 121 -10.52 7.71 -1.90
N ASN A 122 -10.11 8.94 -1.59
CA ASN A 122 -11.02 9.96 -1.08
C ASN A 122 -12.15 10.27 -2.07
N LYS A 123 -11.82 10.36 -3.37
CA LYS A 123 -12.80 10.60 -4.43
C LYS A 123 -13.64 9.36 -4.73
N TYR A 124 -13.05 8.17 -4.71
CA TYR A 124 -13.77 6.89 -4.80
C TYR A 124 -14.90 6.81 -3.75
N ASN A 125 -14.64 7.27 -2.52
CA ASN A 125 -15.63 7.30 -1.45
C ASN A 125 -16.83 8.25 -1.69
N GLN A 126 -16.72 9.18 -2.65
CA GLN A 126 -17.74 10.18 -2.95
C GLN A 126 -18.59 9.80 -4.17
N ILE A 127 -18.17 8.80 -4.95
CA ILE A 127 -18.83 8.43 -6.21
C ILE A 127 -19.90 7.37 -5.94
N THR A 128 -21.07 7.55 -6.53
CA THR A 128 -22.19 6.60 -6.46
C THR A 128 -22.43 5.85 -7.76
N ASN A 129 -21.90 6.33 -8.89
CA ASN A 129 -22.07 5.71 -10.19
C ASN A 129 -21.15 4.49 -10.36
N GLU A 130 -21.74 3.31 -10.56
CA GLU A 130 -21.01 2.04 -10.67
C GLU A 130 -20.06 1.94 -11.87
N ASP A 131 -20.39 2.55 -13.01
CA ASP A 131 -19.51 2.53 -14.19
C ASP A 131 -18.25 3.35 -13.95
N VAL A 132 -18.39 4.50 -13.28
CA VAL A 132 -17.26 5.33 -12.86
C VAL A 132 -16.44 4.63 -11.78
N LEU A 133 -17.08 3.99 -10.79
CA LEU A 133 -16.38 3.19 -9.77
C LEU A 133 -15.60 2.05 -10.41
N ARG A 134 -16.17 1.35 -11.41
CA ARG A 134 -15.48 0.29 -12.16
C ARG A 134 -14.25 0.83 -12.90
N ALA A 135 -14.37 1.96 -13.58
CA ALA A 135 -13.25 2.58 -14.28
C ALA A 135 -12.16 3.07 -13.31
N LEU A 136 -12.54 3.66 -12.18
CA LEU A 136 -11.58 4.12 -11.17
C LEU A 136 -10.86 2.94 -10.48
N ARG A 137 -11.54 1.81 -10.28
CA ARG A 137 -10.92 0.55 -9.85
C ARG A 137 -9.90 0.01 -10.84
N ALA A 138 -10.17 0.10 -12.14
CA ALA A 138 -9.17 -0.24 -13.16
C ALA A 138 -7.92 0.63 -13.04
N ALA A 139 -8.08 1.94 -12.75
CA ALA A 139 -6.96 2.83 -12.49
C ALA A 139 -6.18 2.44 -11.22
N PHE A 140 -6.84 2.06 -10.12
CA PHE A 140 -6.17 1.50 -8.95
C PHE A 140 -5.39 0.22 -9.27
N LYS A 141 -5.98 -0.68 -10.07
CA LYS A 141 -5.33 -1.94 -10.49
C LYS A 141 -4.07 -1.64 -11.30
N GLN A 142 -4.15 -0.70 -12.25
CA GLN A 142 -3.01 -0.30 -13.07
C GLN A 142 -1.91 0.39 -12.25
N LEU A 143 -2.29 1.29 -11.32
CA LEU A 143 -1.35 1.91 -10.38
C LEU A 143 -0.62 0.85 -9.53
N SER A 144 -1.36 -0.13 -9.02
CA SER A 144 -0.84 -1.20 -8.18
C SER A 144 0.07 -2.15 -8.95
N LEU A 145 -0.27 -2.47 -10.20
CA LEU A 145 0.59 -3.25 -11.09
C LEU A 145 1.93 -2.55 -11.35
N SER A 146 1.87 -1.26 -11.66
CA SER A 146 3.05 -0.48 -12.07
C SER A 146 3.93 -0.09 -10.87
N CYS A 147 3.34 0.04 -9.67
CA CYS A 147 4.00 0.51 -8.44
C CYS A 147 3.78 -0.44 -7.24
N SER A 148 3.79 -1.75 -7.46
CA SER A 148 3.36 -2.75 -6.46
C SER A 148 4.02 -2.60 -5.08
N THR A 149 5.33 -2.34 -5.02
CA THR A 149 6.05 -2.14 -3.76
C THR A 149 5.61 -0.90 -3.00
N ARG A 150 5.39 0.20 -3.73
CA ARG A 150 4.96 1.46 -3.13
C ARG A 150 3.52 1.36 -2.67
N VAL A 151 2.63 0.82 -3.51
CA VAL A 151 1.21 0.64 -3.15
C VAL A 151 1.05 -0.29 -1.96
N PHE A 152 1.79 -1.40 -1.87
CA PHE A 152 1.78 -2.24 -0.67
C PHE A 152 2.21 -1.45 0.59
N SER A 153 3.29 -0.66 0.50
CA SER A 153 3.70 0.21 1.59
C SER A 153 2.62 1.24 1.96
N THR A 154 1.88 1.76 0.97
CA THR A 154 0.73 2.63 1.19
C THR A 154 -0.39 1.90 1.94
N LEU A 155 -0.74 0.68 1.51
CA LEU A 155 -1.75 -0.18 2.13
C LEU A 155 -1.43 -0.47 3.60
N MET A 156 -0.17 -0.78 3.89
CA MET A 156 0.36 -1.00 5.24
C MET A 156 0.28 0.23 6.16
N ASN A 157 0.16 1.43 5.58
CA ASN A 157 0.06 2.69 6.31
C ASN A 157 -1.39 3.14 6.56
N PHE A 158 -2.39 2.44 6.00
CA PHE A 158 -3.78 2.70 6.33
C PHE A 158 -4.15 2.15 7.71
N GLY A 159 -5.10 2.81 8.35
CA GLY A 159 -5.62 2.35 9.63
C GLY A 159 -6.53 1.16 9.52
N VAL A 160 -6.42 0.28 10.50
CA VAL A 160 -7.34 -0.83 10.69
C VAL A 160 -8.44 -0.44 11.69
N PRO A 161 -9.69 -0.90 11.49
CA PRO A 161 -10.14 -1.71 10.36
C PRO A 161 -10.16 -0.92 9.04
N PHE A 162 -9.90 -1.60 7.92
CA PHE A 162 -10.01 -0.96 6.62
C PHE A 162 -11.45 -0.55 6.33
N THR A 163 -11.62 0.57 5.60
CA THR A 163 -12.95 1.00 5.18
C THR A 163 -13.51 0.01 4.14
N LYS A 164 -14.83 -0.14 4.08
CA LYS A 164 -15.50 -1.02 3.09
C LYS A 164 -15.01 -0.77 1.65
N ASN A 165 -14.78 0.48 1.31
CA ASN A 165 -14.30 0.88 -0.02
C ASN A 165 -12.85 0.48 -0.25
N LEU A 166 -11.98 0.62 0.75
CA LEU A 166 -10.61 0.13 0.68
C LEU A 166 -10.56 -1.40 0.56
N VAL A 167 -11.38 -2.12 1.33
CA VAL A 167 -11.52 -3.59 1.22
C VAL A 167 -11.97 -4.00 -0.19
N THR A 168 -12.94 -3.28 -0.77
CA THR A 168 -13.40 -3.51 -2.14
C THR A 168 -12.24 -3.37 -3.15
N ILE A 169 -11.44 -2.31 -3.01
CA ILE A 169 -10.25 -2.11 -3.84
C ILE A 169 -9.26 -3.25 -3.65
N ILE A 170 -8.92 -3.62 -2.40
CA ILE A 170 -8.02 -4.74 -2.09
C ILE A 170 -8.50 -6.05 -2.75
N HIS A 171 -9.79 -6.35 -2.67
CA HIS A 171 -10.36 -7.54 -3.30
C HIS A 171 -10.23 -7.52 -4.84
N ASP A 172 -10.41 -6.35 -5.47
CA ASP A 172 -10.22 -6.19 -6.92
C ASP A 172 -8.73 -6.25 -7.34
N LEU A 173 -7.80 -5.92 -6.44
CA LEU A 173 -6.37 -6.12 -6.64
C LEU A 173 -5.99 -7.61 -6.57
N ALA A 174 -6.66 -8.38 -5.72
CA ALA A 174 -6.38 -9.81 -5.51
C ALA A 174 -6.67 -10.70 -6.73
N ASP A 175 -7.48 -10.22 -7.67
CA ASP A 175 -7.76 -10.88 -8.96
C ASP A 175 -6.59 -10.85 -9.95
N ASN A 176 -5.53 -10.09 -9.66
CA ASN A 176 -4.35 -10.05 -10.51
C ASN A 176 -3.20 -10.90 -9.95
N ARG A 177 -2.81 -11.94 -10.69
CA ARG A 177 -1.74 -12.86 -10.27
C ARG A 177 -0.37 -12.18 -10.10
N PRO A 178 0.19 -11.44 -11.09
CA PRO A 178 1.44 -10.71 -10.91
C PRO A 178 1.47 -9.80 -9.68
N LEU A 179 0.38 -9.07 -9.44
CA LEU A 179 0.25 -8.19 -8.28
C LEU A 179 0.19 -8.99 -6.98
N THR A 180 -0.60 -10.06 -6.94
CA THR A 180 -0.73 -10.90 -5.75
C THR A 180 0.60 -11.57 -5.41
N GLU A 181 1.34 -12.09 -6.39
CA GLU A 181 2.69 -12.63 -6.18
C GLU A 181 3.64 -11.56 -5.60
N ALA A 182 3.60 -10.33 -6.13
CA ALA A 182 4.41 -9.22 -5.63
C ALA A 182 4.05 -8.82 -4.19
N VAL A 183 2.76 -8.82 -3.84
CA VAL A 183 2.28 -8.52 -2.48
C VAL A 183 2.67 -9.62 -1.51
N LEU A 184 2.48 -10.89 -1.89
CA LEU A 184 2.89 -12.03 -1.07
C LEU A 184 4.41 -12.03 -0.84
N ALA A 185 5.22 -11.75 -1.87
CA ALA A 185 6.66 -11.62 -1.71
C ALA A 185 7.04 -10.55 -0.68
N GLN A 186 6.37 -9.40 -0.71
CA GLN A 186 6.61 -8.30 0.24
C GLN A 186 6.15 -8.62 1.66
N ILE A 187 5.03 -9.34 1.82
CA ILE A 187 4.58 -9.83 3.13
C ILE A 187 5.60 -10.81 3.70
N MET A 188 6.07 -11.76 2.89
CA MET A 188 7.10 -12.71 3.30
C MET A 188 8.41 -12.03 3.65
N GLU A 189 8.83 -11.02 2.88
CA GLU A 189 10.00 -10.20 3.19
C GLU A 189 9.82 -9.43 4.51
N CYS A 190 8.66 -8.79 4.70
CA CYS A 190 8.29 -8.11 5.94
C CYS A 190 8.36 -9.07 7.14
N TRP A 191 7.85 -10.29 6.97
CA TRP A 191 7.87 -11.29 8.04
C TRP A 191 9.25 -11.86 8.31
N SER A 192 10.12 -11.95 7.30
CA SER A 192 11.50 -12.41 7.49
C SER A 192 12.39 -11.40 8.22
N ARG A 193 12.04 -10.11 8.16
CA ARG A 193 12.81 -9.01 8.76
C ARG A 193 12.28 -8.54 10.11
N SER A 194 11.09 -9.00 10.51
CA SER A 194 10.39 -8.53 11.70
C SER A 194 10.00 -9.68 12.62
N LEU A 195 10.36 -9.56 13.90
CA LEU A 195 9.94 -10.49 14.94
C LEU A 195 8.40 -10.48 15.08
N PRO A 196 7.74 -11.62 15.28
CA PRO A 196 6.29 -11.70 15.48
C PRO A 196 5.81 -11.00 16.75
N TYR A 197 6.62 -11.02 17.80
CA TYR A 197 6.32 -10.42 19.08
C TYR A 197 7.58 -9.88 19.73
N GLU A 198 7.37 -8.99 20.71
CA GLU A 198 8.37 -8.52 21.65
C GLU A 198 8.00 -9.03 23.05
N GLU A 199 9.00 -9.44 23.83
CA GLU A 199 8.82 -9.85 25.22
C GLU A 199 9.12 -8.67 26.17
N LYS A 200 8.15 -8.37 27.04
CA LYS A 200 8.28 -7.33 28.05
C LYS A 200 7.52 -7.74 29.30
N ASP A 201 8.18 -7.63 30.46
CA ASP A 201 7.59 -7.98 31.76
C ASP A 201 6.99 -9.40 31.79
N SER A 202 7.69 -10.36 31.18
CA SER A 202 7.26 -11.76 31.01
C SER A 202 5.98 -11.96 30.19
N GLN A 203 5.54 -10.94 29.45
CA GLN A 203 4.42 -11.00 28.52
C GLN A 203 4.90 -10.82 27.08
N ARG A 204 4.22 -11.47 26.14
CA ARG A 204 4.47 -11.33 24.70
C ARG A 204 3.47 -10.34 24.11
N TYR A 205 3.97 -9.36 23.36
CA TYR A 205 3.17 -8.37 22.66
C TYR A 205 3.45 -8.49 21.17
N ALA A 206 2.42 -8.64 20.34
CA ALA A 206 2.58 -8.68 18.90
C ALA A 206 3.22 -7.38 18.40
N THR A 207 4.10 -7.48 17.41
CA THR A 207 4.67 -6.29 16.78
C THR A 207 3.71 -5.76 15.71
N ALA A 208 3.56 -4.43 15.66
CA ALA A 208 2.52 -3.80 14.84
C ALA A 208 2.67 -4.07 13.33
N GLN A 209 3.88 -3.99 12.80
CA GLN A 209 4.12 -4.11 11.36
C GLN A 209 3.76 -5.49 10.79
N PRO A 210 4.27 -6.62 11.30
CA PRO A 210 3.88 -7.92 10.76
C PRO A 210 2.43 -8.27 11.07
N LEU A 211 1.83 -7.74 12.15
CA LEU A 211 0.40 -7.89 12.41
C LEU A 211 -0.45 -7.16 11.37
N MET A 212 -0.04 -5.95 10.95
CA MET A 212 -0.66 -5.23 9.84
C MET A 212 -0.54 -6.00 8.51
N ALA A 213 0.63 -6.59 8.25
CA ALA A 213 0.84 -7.42 7.06
C ALA A 213 -0.07 -8.66 7.07
N LEU A 214 -0.26 -9.28 8.23
CA LEU A 214 -1.19 -10.38 8.43
C LEU A 214 -2.64 -9.95 8.21
N TYR A 215 -3.02 -8.76 8.70
CA TYR A 215 -4.36 -8.22 8.47
C TYR A 215 -4.62 -7.98 6.98
N LEU A 216 -3.69 -7.33 6.29
CA LEU A 216 -3.77 -7.13 4.84
C LEU A 216 -3.85 -8.45 4.07
N LEU A 217 -3.06 -9.46 4.46
CA LEU A 217 -3.12 -10.79 3.86
C LEU A 217 -4.47 -11.47 4.09
N ASN A 218 -5.04 -11.32 5.28
CA ASN A 218 -6.34 -11.86 5.62
C ASN A 218 -7.46 -11.25 4.76
N GLU A 219 -7.43 -9.94 4.52
CA GLU A 219 -8.34 -9.30 3.57
C GLU A 219 -8.10 -9.78 2.14
N TRP A 220 -6.84 -10.01 1.75
CA TRP A 220 -6.51 -10.56 0.43
C TRP A 220 -7.13 -11.95 0.20
N PHE A 221 -7.01 -12.86 1.17
CA PHE A 221 -7.57 -14.22 1.09
C PHE A 221 -9.10 -14.27 1.25
N GLN A 222 -9.73 -13.24 1.79
CA GLN A 222 -11.19 -13.13 1.83
C GLN A 222 -11.80 -12.77 0.48
N SER A 223 -11.01 -12.29 -0.48
CA SER A 223 -11.50 -11.99 -1.82
C SER A 223 -12.01 -13.25 -2.52
N GLU A 224 -13.29 -13.25 -2.90
CA GLU A 224 -13.89 -14.30 -3.74
C GLU A 224 -13.25 -14.37 -5.14
N ARG A 225 -12.55 -13.31 -5.53
CA ARG A 225 -11.88 -13.17 -6.83
C ARG A 225 -10.38 -13.41 -6.74
N ILE A 226 -9.85 -13.90 -5.61
CA ILE A 226 -8.42 -14.13 -5.51
C ILE A 226 -7.95 -15.06 -6.64
N CYS A 227 -6.90 -14.65 -7.34
CA CYS A 227 -6.32 -15.44 -8.40
C CYS A 227 -5.75 -16.76 -7.85
N ASP A 228 -5.68 -17.77 -8.72
CA ASP A 228 -4.93 -18.98 -8.40
C ASP A 228 -3.43 -18.65 -8.22
N LEU A 229 -2.92 -18.95 -7.03
CA LEU A 229 -1.53 -18.72 -6.62
C LEU A 229 -0.59 -19.84 -7.12
N GLY A 230 -1.16 -20.92 -7.63
CA GLY A 230 -0.44 -22.10 -8.08
C GLY A 230 0.11 -22.94 -6.95
N GLU A 231 0.38 -24.21 -7.27
CA GLU A 231 0.81 -25.22 -6.29
C GLU A 231 2.15 -24.90 -5.61
N TYR A 232 3.02 -24.12 -6.24
CA TYR A 232 4.35 -23.79 -5.70
C TYR A 232 4.31 -22.76 -4.56
N ALA A 233 3.27 -21.92 -4.52
CA ALA A 233 3.12 -20.91 -3.47
C ALA A 233 2.63 -21.54 -2.16
N PHE A 234 1.86 -22.63 -2.26
CA PHE A 234 1.22 -23.28 -1.11
C PHE A 234 2.19 -23.63 0.02
N PRO A 235 3.27 -24.43 -0.18
CA PRO A 235 4.14 -24.84 0.92
C PRO A 235 4.74 -23.64 1.66
N ARG A 236 5.18 -22.63 0.92
CA ARG A 236 5.87 -21.47 1.48
C ARG A 236 4.93 -20.58 2.29
N LEU A 237 3.74 -20.31 1.75
CA LEU A 237 2.72 -19.50 2.44
C LEU A 237 2.17 -20.23 3.66
N PHE A 238 1.89 -21.53 3.50
CA PHE A 238 1.40 -22.37 4.58
C PHE A 238 2.38 -22.39 5.76
N THR A 239 3.66 -22.70 5.50
CA THR A 239 4.69 -22.72 6.55
C THR A 239 4.80 -21.35 7.23
N ALA A 240 4.79 -20.25 6.48
CA ALA A 240 4.88 -18.92 7.06
C ALA A 240 3.67 -18.56 7.94
N LEU A 241 2.45 -18.86 7.47
CA LEU A 241 1.22 -18.67 8.24
C LEU A 241 1.20 -19.55 9.49
N PHE A 242 1.65 -20.80 9.38
CA PHE A 242 1.72 -21.72 10.51
C PHE A 242 2.68 -21.21 11.59
N ILE A 243 3.90 -20.82 11.20
CA ILE A 243 4.88 -20.22 12.12
C ILE A 243 4.29 -18.96 12.77
N ARG A 244 3.59 -18.12 12.00
CA ARG A 244 2.95 -16.89 12.51
C ARG A 244 1.86 -17.20 13.53
N MET A 245 0.98 -18.13 13.23
CA MET A 245 -0.07 -18.60 14.12
C MET A 245 0.53 -19.14 15.41
N ALA A 246 1.48 -20.08 15.33
CA ALA A 246 2.17 -20.64 16.50
C ALA A 246 2.88 -19.55 17.34
N SER A 247 3.45 -18.53 16.69
CA SER A 247 4.09 -17.41 17.37
C SER A 247 3.12 -16.47 18.09
N HIS A 248 1.83 -16.50 17.76
CA HIS A 248 0.80 -15.64 18.38
C HIS A 248 0.01 -16.32 19.50
N VAL A 249 0.31 -17.58 19.84
CA VAL A 249 -0.23 -18.22 21.05
C VAL A 249 0.16 -17.38 22.27
N ASP A 250 -0.83 -17.09 23.13
CA ASP A 250 -0.70 -16.26 24.34
C ASP A 250 -0.07 -14.87 24.12
N THR A 251 -0.12 -14.36 22.88
CA THR A 251 0.44 -13.06 22.53
C THR A 251 -0.63 -11.98 22.61
N LEU A 252 -0.34 -10.93 23.38
CA LEU A 252 -1.21 -9.77 23.54
C LEU A 252 -1.13 -8.83 22.32
N PRO A 253 -2.15 -7.98 22.10
CA PRO A 253 -2.10 -6.97 21.06
C PRO A 253 -0.92 -5.99 21.22
N PRO A 254 -0.49 -5.30 20.14
CA PRO A 254 0.67 -4.42 20.19
C PRO A 254 0.56 -3.29 21.22
N GLN A 255 1.59 -3.10 22.03
CA GLN A 255 1.63 -2.01 23.02
C GLN A 255 1.88 -0.65 22.36
N ASN A 256 2.82 -0.63 21.41
CA ASN A 256 3.20 0.53 20.62
C ASN A 256 2.75 0.32 19.18
N VAL A 257 1.87 1.20 18.71
CA VAL A 257 1.48 1.23 17.31
C VAL A 257 1.92 2.56 16.75
N PRO A 258 2.81 2.58 15.73
CA PRO A 258 3.21 3.83 15.09
C PRO A 258 1.97 4.62 14.66
N PRO A 259 1.96 5.95 14.84
CA PRO A 259 0.89 6.77 14.30
C PRO A 259 0.83 6.55 12.79
N LEU A 260 -0.32 6.07 12.32
CA LEU A 260 -0.57 5.89 10.91
C LEU A 260 -0.39 7.23 10.23
N ARG A 261 0.32 7.25 9.10
CA ARG A 261 0.32 8.45 8.27
C ARG A 261 -1.11 8.65 7.81
N ARG A 262 -1.71 9.78 8.18
CA ARG A 262 -3.04 10.11 7.70
C ARG A 262 -2.90 10.33 6.19
N ILE A 263 -3.27 9.33 5.40
CA ILE A 263 -3.43 9.43 3.95
C ILE A 263 -4.74 10.20 3.71
N THR A 264 -4.80 11.42 4.23
CA THR A 264 -5.80 12.41 3.84
C THR A 264 -5.08 13.42 2.97
N PRO A 265 -5.63 13.78 1.79
CA PRO A 265 -5.19 15.00 1.14
C PRO A 265 -5.23 16.15 2.14
N PRO A 266 -4.28 17.10 2.10
CA PRO A 266 -4.37 18.30 2.91
C PRO A 266 -5.67 19.02 2.52
N THR A 267 -6.67 18.96 3.41
CA THR A 267 -7.81 19.86 3.34
C THR A 267 -7.30 21.26 3.63
N GLY A 268 -7.09 22.02 2.57
CA GLY A 268 -6.68 23.42 2.64
C GLY A 268 -5.32 23.66 1.99
N SER A 269 -5.36 24.29 0.83
CA SER A 269 -4.28 25.14 0.34
C SER A 269 -3.87 26.11 1.46
N SER A 270 -2.70 25.87 2.04
CA SER A 270 -1.96 26.92 2.75
C SER A 270 -0.65 27.10 2.02
N ARG A 271 -0.61 28.18 1.23
CA ARG A 271 0.56 28.79 0.61
C ARG A 271 1.78 28.64 1.53
N ARG A 272 2.81 27.91 1.07
CA ARG A 272 4.18 28.13 1.55
C ARG A 272 4.80 29.22 0.69
N ASP A 273 4.58 30.46 1.10
CA ASP A 273 5.48 31.55 0.73
C ASP A 273 6.82 31.27 1.40
N SER A 274 7.80 30.85 0.60
CA SER A 274 9.20 30.78 1.02
C SER A 274 9.87 32.10 0.66
N THR A 275 9.63 33.15 1.44
CA THR A 275 10.52 34.31 1.44
C THR A 275 11.76 33.97 2.25
N ALA A 276 12.86 33.78 1.53
CA ALA A 276 14.19 33.70 2.07
C ALA A 276 14.57 35.04 2.74
N SER A 277 14.99 34.96 4.00
CA SER A 277 15.74 36.01 4.68
C SER A 277 16.86 35.36 5.49
N ASN A 278 17.92 34.95 4.78
CA ASN A 278 19.20 34.66 5.41
C ASN A 278 19.91 35.99 5.68
N ALA A 279 19.98 36.33 6.97
CA ALA A 279 20.85 37.37 7.47
C ALA A 279 22.31 36.92 7.35
N SER A 280 23.08 37.77 6.69
CA SER A 280 24.53 37.74 6.55
C SER A 280 25.20 37.68 7.93
N ASN A 281 26.11 36.72 8.13
CA ASN A 281 27.22 36.91 9.04
C ASN A 281 28.52 36.56 8.32
N VAL A 282 29.24 37.63 8.01
CA VAL A 282 30.60 37.66 7.51
C VAL A 282 31.52 37.35 8.69
N THR A 283 32.35 36.32 8.59
CA THR A 283 33.69 36.35 9.20
C THR A 283 34.66 35.59 8.31
N THR A 284 35.52 36.37 7.68
CA THR A 284 36.73 36.01 6.97
C THR A 284 37.80 35.51 7.93
N ALA A 285 38.44 34.38 7.61
CA ALA A 285 39.89 34.20 7.73
C ALA A 285 40.31 32.85 7.13
N SER A 286 40.88 32.90 5.94
CA SER A 286 41.66 31.84 5.31
C SER A 286 43.08 31.83 5.85
N THR A 287 43.63 30.66 6.20
CA THR A 287 45.06 30.40 6.01
C THR A 287 45.29 28.93 5.69
N SER A 288 45.99 28.71 4.58
CA SER A 288 46.43 27.46 3.98
C SER A 288 47.48 26.72 4.82
N THR A 289 47.48 25.38 4.83
CA THR A 289 48.70 24.61 4.52
C THR A 289 48.41 23.15 4.18
N THR A 290 49.10 22.71 3.13
CA THR A 290 49.27 21.36 2.58
C THR A 290 49.82 20.34 3.57
N ASN A 291 49.45 19.06 3.43
CA ASN A 291 50.41 17.96 3.32
C ASN A 291 49.79 16.61 2.88
N THR A 292 50.52 15.98 1.98
CA THR A 292 50.38 14.62 1.43
C THR A 292 50.79 13.53 2.42
N SER A 293 50.14 12.35 2.34
CA SER A 293 50.78 11.03 2.09
C SER A 293 50.20 9.83 2.88
N SER A 294 50.04 8.74 2.11
CA SER A 294 50.33 7.34 2.45
C SER A 294 49.33 6.45 3.20
N ALA A 295 49.14 5.29 2.56
CA ALA A 295 48.45 4.06 2.94
C ALA A 295 48.81 3.47 4.32
N LYS A 296 47.83 2.75 4.93
CA LYS A 296 47.90 1.31 5.28
C LYS A 296 46.66 0.84 6.07
N LYS A 297 46.03 -0.25 5.58
CA LYS A 297 45.31 -1.27 6.37
C LYS A 297 46.34 -2.02 7.26
N PRO A 298 46.01 -2.67 8.41
CA PRO A 298 44.98 -3.72 8.47
C PRO A 298 44.23 -3.93 9.81
N SER A 299 43.16 -4.75 9.73
CA SER A 299 42.72 -5.83 10.64
C SER A 299 42.94 -5.67 12.16
N SER A 300 41.87 -5.73 12.96
CA SER A 300 41.49 -6.97 13.68
C SER A 300 40.45 -6.72 14.81
N ARG A 301 39.65 -7.78 15.02
CA ARG A 301 39.25 -8.36 16.32
C ARG A 301 37.98 -7.87 17.05
N MET A 302 37.19 -8.88 17.38
CA MET A 302 36.05 -8.99 18.29
C MET A 302 36.17 -8.23 19.62
N GLY A 303 35.05 -7.66 20.06
CA GLY A 303 34.65 -7.46 21.47
C GLY A 303 33.12 -7.40 21.47
N LEU A 304 32.40 -8.40 21.99
CA LEU A 304 32.14 -8.66 23.42
C LEU A 304 31.58 -7.41 24.12
N PHE A 305 30.25 -7.26 24.09
CA PHE A 305 29.55 -6.24 24.87
C PHE A 305 29.24 -6.80 26.25
N ASP A 306 30.00 -6.34 27.24
CA ASP A 306 29.74 -6.55 28.66
C ASP A 306 28.66 -5.59 29.15
N SER A 307 27.67 -6.19 29.81
CA SER A 307 26.65 -5.54 30.62
C SER A 307 27.26 -4.91 31.87
N LYS A 308 27.09 -3.59 32.07
CA LYS A 308 27.14 -2.98 33.40
C LYS A 308 26.01 -1.97 33.63
N SER A 309 25.11 -2.43 34.49
CA SER A 309 24.22 -1.67 35.36
C SER A 309 24.96 -0.57 36.12
N SER A 310 24.34 0.60 36.27
CA SER A 310 24.57 1.53 37.38
C SER A 310 23.32 2.37 37.63
N ARG A 311 22.65 2.05 38.75
CA ARG A 311 21.72 2.92 39.48
C ARG A 311 22.45 4.16 39.98
N SER A 312 21.81 5.33 39.92
CA SER A 312 21.47 6.10 41.13
C SER A 312 20.57 7.30 40.82
N SER A 313 19.55 7.43 41.64
CA SER A 313 18.54 8.46 41.76
C SER A 313 19.07 9.86 42.08
N THR A 314 18.36 10.90 41.63
CA THR A 314 17.98 12.01 42.52
C THR A 314 16.72 12.73 42.05
N LYS A 315 15.85 12.99 43.02
CA LYS A 315 14.55 13.66 42.98
C LYS A 315 14.79 15.18 42.95
N ALA A 316 14.14 15.91 42.06
CA ALA A 316 13.78 17.31 42.29
C ALA A 316 12.60 17.70 41.41
N SER A 317 11.52 18.10 42.08
CA SER A 317 10.29 18.66 41.55
C SER A 317 10.55 20.02 40.89
N SER A 318 9.99 20.26 39.71
CA SER A 318 9.42 21.57 39.40
C SER A 318 8.33 21.46 38.35
N THR A 319 7.20 22.02 38.76
CA THR A 319 5.98 22.40 38.07
C THR A 319 6.28 23.22 36.81
N ALA A 320 5.73 22.85 35.65
CA ALA A 320 5.20 23.78 34.64
C ALA A 320 4.73 23.03 33.37
N GLU A 321 3.52 23.39 32.93
CA GLU A 321 3.05 23.40 31.55
C GLU A 321 2.75 22.05 30.88
N GLN A 322 1.58 21.53 31.25
CA GLN A 322 0.69 20.82 30.32
C GLN A 322 0.43 21.70 29.09
N GLN A 323 1.16 21.46 28.01
CA GLN A 323 0.69 21.79 26.67
C GLN A 323 0.18 20.52 26.02
N GLN A 324 -1.07 20.21 26.38
CA GLN A 324 -1.89 19.16 25.82
C GLN A 324 -2.29 19.60 24.40
N THR A 325 -1.39 19.43 23.44
CA THR A 325 -1.74 19.57 22.02
C THR A 325 -2.63 18.39 21.65
N ASN A 326 -3.88 18.69 21.32
CA ASN A 326 -4.91 17.79 20.80
C ASN A 326 -4.36 16.71 19.84
N ALA A 327 -3.96 15.57 20.39
CA ALA A 327 -3.86 14.34 19.62
C ALA A 327 -5.31 13.83 19.46
N GLY A 328 -5.90 14.09 18.29
CA GLY A 328 -7.14 13.43 17.90
C GLY A 328 -7.02 11.91 18.10
N PRO A 329 -8.14 11.20 18.34
CA PRO A 329 -8.11 9.78 18.68
C PRO A 329 -7.29 9.03 17.63
N SER A 330 -6.20 8.38 18.05
CA SER A 330 -5.42 7.54 17.17
C SER A 330 -6.30 6.34 16.79
N ASN A 331 -6.95 6.42 15.64
CA ASN A 331 -7.86 5.44 15.04
C ASN A 331 -7.19 4.08 14.71
N ASN A 332 -6.15 3.68 15.42
CA ASN A 332 -5.51 2.41 15.15
C ASN A 332 -6.10 1.32 16.07
N GLU A 333 -7.12 0.63 15.56
CA GLU A 333 -7.75 -0.48 16.28
C GLU A 333 -6.89 -1.75 16.31
N LEU A 334 -5.65 -1.70 15.82
CA LEU A 334 -4.69 -2.80 15.90
C LEU A 334 -4.45 -3.25 17.35
N LYS A 335 -4.62 -2.36 18.34
CA LYS A 335 -4.56 -2.69 19.78
C LYS A 335 -5.74 -3.55 20.28
N LYS A 336 -6.82 -3.63 19.50
CA LYS A 336 -8.01 -4.43 19.81
C LYS A 336 -7.99 -5.77 19.09
N ILE A 337 -7.11 -5.93 18.10
CA ILE A 337 -7.00 -7.17 17.31
C ILE A 337 -6.27 -8.21 18.15
N GLU A 338 -6.94 -9.33 18.40
CA GLU A 338 -6.35 -10.52 18.99
C GLU A 338 -5.44 -11.21 17.95
N PRO A 339 -4.10 -11.20 18.12
CA PRO A 339 -3.17 -11.69 17.10
C PRO A 339 -3.39 -13.16 16.73
N TRP A 340 -3.68 -13.99 17.75
CA TRP A 340 -4.01 -15.40 17.57
C TRP A 340 -5.22 -15.60 16.65
N ARG A 341 -6.33 -14.91 16.96
CA ARG A 341 -7.57 -15.02 16.20
C ARG A 341 -7.39 -14.58 14.75
N LEU A 342 -6.73 -13.46 14.51
CA LEU A 342 -6.44 -13.00 13.14
C LEU A 342 -5.58 -14.00 12.36
N SER A 343 -4.60 -14.64 13.03
CA SER A 343 -3.75 -15.65 12.37
C SER A 343 -4.52 -16.89 12.00
N ASN A 344 -5.40 -17.34 12.90
CA ASN A 344 -6.30 -18.46 12.65
C ASN A 344 -7.25 -18.13 11.48
N ASP A 345 -7.91 -16.98 11.51
CA ASP A 345 -8.81 -16.55 10.44
C ASP A 345 -8.08 -16.48 9.09
N CYS A 346 -6.86 -15.93 9.08
CA CYS A 346 -6.02 -15.87 7.88
C CYS A 346 -5.65 -17.25 7.35
N MET A 347 -5.27 -18.19 8.23
CA MET A 347 -5.01 -19.59 7.87
C MET A 347 -6.26 -20.25 7.28
N MET A 348 -7.43 -20.03 7.87
CA MET A 348 -8.69 -20.60 7.40
C MET A 348 -9.08 -20.07 6.02
N HIS A 349 -8.93 -18.76 5.78
CA HIS A 349 -9.13 -18.19 4.47
C HIS A 349 -8.12 -18.72 3.45
N PHE A 350 -6.84 -18.84 3.82
CA PHE A 350 -5.83 -19.49 2.98
C PHE A 350 -6.24 -20.91 2.58
N LEU A 351 -6.66 -21.74 3.53
CA LEU A 351 -7.09 -23.12 3.24
C LEU A 351 -8.34 -23.17 2.37
N LYS A 352 -9.24 -22.19 2.49
CA LYS A 352 -10.39 -22.05 1.60
C LYS A 352 -9.96 -21.75 0.17
N VAL A 353 -8.97 -20.87 -0.04
CA VAL A 353 -8.44 -20.53 -1.37
C VAL A 353 -7.90 -21.78 -2.09
N TYR A 354 -7.34 -22.74 -1.35
CA TYR A 354 -6.84 -24.01 -1.90
C TYR A 354 -7.82 -25.18 -1.82
N ASN A 355 -9.09 -24.93 -1.47
CA ASN A 355 -10.13 -25.95 -1.27
C ASN A 355 -9.76 -27.04 -0.24
N CYS A 356 -8.87 -26.76 0.70
CA CYS A 356 -8.47 -27.69 1.75
C CYS A 356 -9.35 -27.59 3.00
N GLN A 357 -10.22 -26.57 3.10
CA GLN A 357 -10.90 -26.22 4.35
C GLN A 357 -11.75 -27.36 4.94
N SER A 358 -12.53 -28.08 4.12
CA SER A 358 -13.39 -29.18 4.59
C SER A 358 -12.58 -30.35 5.15
N ASP A 359 -11.49 -30.68 4.47
CA ASP A 359 -10.67 -31.85 4.79
C ASP A 359 -9.88 -31.58 6.08
N VAL A 360 -9.35 -30.36 6.21
CA VAL A 360 -8.60 -29.97 7.41
C VAL A 360 -9.52 -29.75 8.61
N ASN A 361 -10.72 -29.19 8.45
CA ASN A 361 -11.63 -28.97 9.59
C ASN A 361 -12.12 -30.26 10.26
N ASN A 362 -12.22 -31.35 9.50
CA ASN A 362 -12.65 -32.64 10.04
C ASN A 362 -11.54 -33.36 10.82
N THR A 363 -10.29 -32.94 10.64
CA THR A 363 -9.10 -33.66 11.11
C THR A 363 -8.29 -32.85 12.13
N VAL A 364 -8.14 -31.54 11.90
CA VAL A 364 -7.40 -30.63 12.78
C VAL A 364 -8.39 -29.95 13.74
N PRO A 365 -8.26 -30.17 15.05
CA PRO A 365 -9.08 -29.46 16.03
C PRO A 365 -8.52 -28.04 16.22
N TRP A 366 -8.81 -27.13 15.29
CA TRP A 366 -8.35 -25.72 15.35
C TRP A 366 -8.68 -25.05 16.69
N ASP A 367 -9.83 -25.35 17.28
CA ASP A 367 -10.24 -24.86 18.61
C ASP A 367 -9.36 -25.36 19.76
N LYS A 368 -8.61 -26.43 19.52
CA LYS A 368 -7.61 -26.99 20.42
C LYS A 368 -6.19 -26.57 20.06
N MET A 369 -5.98 -25.82 18.98
CA MET A 369 -4.62 -25.37 18.63
C MET A 369 -4.00 -24.45 19.68
N ALA A 370 -4.81 -23.60 20.30
CA ALA A 370 -4.41 -22.80 21.46
C ALA A 370 -4.14 -23.63 22.72
N LYS A 371 -4.44 -24.93 22.69
CA LYS A 371 -4.27 -25.89 23.81
C LYS A 371 -3.17 -26.92 23.52
N PHE A 372 -2.43 -26.80 22.43
CA PHE A 372 -1.28 -27.67 22.21
C PHE A 372 -0.16 -27.23 23.15
N ASP A 373 0.23 -28.14 24.04
CA ASP A 373 1.29 -27.90 25.02
C ASP A 373 2.68 -27.77 24.37
N THR A 374 2.84 -28.26 23.13
CA THR A 374 4.10 -28.22 22.37
C THR A 374 3.88 -27.93 20.88
N ALA A 375 4.86 -27.27 20.25
CA ALA A 375 4.86 -27.03 18.80
C ALA A 375 4.83 -28.34 17.99
N ASP A 376 5.47 -29.40 18.49
CA ASP A 376 5.50 -30.71 17.84
C ASP A 376 4.10 -31.34 17.77
N SER A 377 3.31 -31.23 18.85
CA SER A 377 1.94 -31.75 18.87
C SER A 377 1.00 -30.99 17.93
N ALA A 378 1.16 -29.66 17.85
CA ALA A 378 0.41 -28.84 16.90
C ALA A 378 0.78 -29.19 15.45
N LEU A 379 2.05 -29.49 15.21
CA LEU A 379 2.51 -29.85 13.89
C LEU A 379 2.09 -31.27 13.49
N GLU A 380 2.16 -32.24 14.39
CA GLU A 380 1.71 -33.61 14.13
C GLU A 380 0.22 -33.65 13.79
N ALA A 381 -0.61 -32.95 14.57
CA ALA A 381 -2.04 -32.82 14.27
C ALA A 381 -2.28 -32.19 12.89
N LEU A 382 -1.47 -31.22 12.51
CA LEU A 382 -1.59 -30.51 11.25
C LEU A 382 -1.04 -31.32 10.05
N ALA A 383 0.06 -32.06 10.21
CA ALA A 383 0.56 -33.00 9.22
C ALA A 383 -0.45 -34.14 9.00
N GLN A 384 -1.07 -34.61 10.08
CA GLN A 384 -2.17 -35.56 9.99
C GLN A 384 -3.35 -34.94 9.25
N GLY A 385 -3.73 -33.69 9.53
CA GLY A 385 -4.80 -33.02 8.79
C GLY A 385 -4.52 -32.84 7.30
N LEU A 386 -3.34 -32.33 6.96
CA LEU A 386 -2.93 -32.11 5.58
C LEU A 386 -2.78 -33.40 4.78
N SER A 387 -2.41 -34.52 5.42
CA SER A 387 -2.29 -35.81 4.72
C SER A 387 -3.65 -36.37 4.26
N HIS A 388 -4.76 -35.88 4.83
CA HIS A 388 -6.12 -36.20 4.38
C HIS A 388 -6.65 -35.23 3.31
N CYS A 389 -5.94 -34.15 3.00
CA CYS A 389 -6.34 -33.20 1.97
C CYS A 389 -6.04 -33.75 0.58
N SER A 390 -7.09 -34.04 -0.18
CA SER A 390 -6.96 -34.53 -1.56
C SER A 390 -6.24 -33.54 -2.51
N HIS A 391 -6.25 -32.25 -2.15
CA HIS A 391 -5.65 -31.16 -2.92
C HIS A 391 -4.18 -30.89 -2.57
N VAL A 392 -3.63 -31.52 -1.52
CA VAL A 392 -2.23 -31.34 -1.12
C VAL A 392 -1.43 -32.53 -1.63
N THR A 393 -0.53 -32.26 -2.58
CA THR A 393 0.35 -33.30 -3.12
C THR A 393 1.38 -33.74 -2.08
N GLN A 394 1.82 -35.00 -2.15
CA GLN A 394 2.90 -35.51 -1.28
C GLN A 394 4.18 -34.66 -1.40
N LYS A 395 4.45 -34.10 -2.58
CA LYS A 395 5.58 -33.21 -2.81
C LYS A 395 5.46 -31.91 -2.00
N GLN A 396 4.28 -31.30 -1.97
CA GLN A 396 4.03 -30.12 -1.16
C GLN A 396 4.15 -30.44 0.33
N LEU A 397 3.60 -31.57 0.79
CA LEU A 397 3.72 -32.00 2.17
C LEU A 397 5.19 -32.21 2.58
N ASN A 398 5.97 -32.89 1.76
CA ASN A 398 7.41 -33.08 2.00
C ASN A 398 8.15 -31.73 2.05
N THR A 399 7.78 -30.78 1.18
CA THR A 399 8.37 -29.42 1.18
C THR A 399 8.01 -28.67 2.48
N ILE A 400 6.79 -28.82 2.98
CA ILE A 400 6.36 -28.20 4.26
C ILE A 400 7.18 -28.78 5.42
N ILE A 401 7.33 -30.11 5.48
CA ILE A 401 8.12 -30.80 6.51
C ILE A 401 9.58 -30.32 6.49
N GLU A 402 10.18 -30.25 5.29
CA GLU A 402 11.53 -29.75 5.08
C GLU A 402 11.69 -28.29 5.54
N LEU A 403 10.77 -27.41 5.12
CA LEU A 403 10.80 -25.99 5.48
C LEU A 403 10.63 -25.75 6.99
N LEU A 404 9.92 -26.63 7.69
CA LEU A 404 9.76 -26.59 9.14
C LEU A 404 10.96 -27.17 9.88
N GLY A 405 11.93 -27.75 9.18
CA GLY A 405 13.17 -28.26 9.75
C GLY A 405 13.06 -29.63 10.41
N PHE A 406 11.99 -30.39 10.13
CA PHE A 406 11.83 -31.76 10.60
C PHE A 406 12.56 -32.70 9.64
N LYS A 407 13.41 -33.57 10.18
CA LYS A 407 14.16 -34.59 9.43
C LYS A 407 13.68 -35.97 9.77
#